data_AF-A0A534ITV7-F1
#
_entry.id   AF-A0A534ITV7-F1
#
_cell.length_a   1.000
_cell.length_b   1.000
_cell.length_c   1.000
_cell.angle_alpha   90.00
_cell.angle_beta   90.00
_cell.angle_gamma   90.00
#
_symmetry.space_group_name_H-M   'P 1'
#
loop_
_entity.id
_entity.type
_entity.pdbx_description
1 polymer ?
#
loop_
_entity_poly.entity_id
_entity_poly.type
_entity_poly.pdbx_seq_one_letter_code
_entity_poly.pdbx_strand_id
1 'polypeptide(L)'
;MMLIALVPFSTLLLSRYPLVPIAAQVYGIVLTLIGGAFYLHWRYATKGHRLVPPSTTEEFILAVQRRILIGPTVCAIAVLVAFVSTIVSIFLYAFLVPFYIAPGSVDRIVFRVRRSV
;
A
#
# COMPACT_ATOMS: atom_id res chain seq x y z
N MET A 1 8.26 5.43 12.18
CA MET A 1 6.97 5.94 11.66
C MET A 1 6.97 7.47 11.70
N MET A 2 7.64 8.12 10.74
CA MET A 2 7.64 9.59 10.59
C MET A 2 7.05 10.02 9.24
N LEU A 3 7.10 9.15 8.23
CA LEU A 3 6.60 9.41 6.88
C LEU A 3 5.09 9.70 6.82
N ILE A 4 4.32 9.15 7.75
CA ILE A 4 2.86 9.37 7.82
C ILE A 4 2.54 10.84 8.10
N ALA A 5 3.42 11.56 8.82
CA ALA A 5 3.24 12.99 9.07
C ALA A 5 3.35 13.84 7.79
N LEU A 6 3.98 13.33 6.72
CA LEU A 6 4.06 14.00 5.43
C LEU A 6 2.80 13.82 4.56
N VAL A 7 1.93 12.86 4.89
CA VAL A 7 0.69 12.60 4.14
C VAL A 7 -0.19 13.85 4.04
N PRO A 8 -0.57 14.56 5.13
CA PRO A 8 -1.40 15.75 5.01
C PRO A 8 -0.74 16.84 4.16
N PHE A 9 0.58 17.00 4.25
CA PHE A 9 1.32 17.96 3.42
C PHE A 9 1.27 17.58 1.94
N SER A 10 1.57 16.34 1.58
CA SER A 10 1.57 15.91 0.18
C SER A 10 0.17 15.87 -0.42
N THR A 11 -0.85 15.52 0.37
CA THR A 11 -2.26 15.61 -0.03
C THR A 11 -2.69 17.05 -0.29
N LEU A 12 -2.32 18.00 0.59
CA LEU A 12 -2.61 19.42 0.37
C LEU A 12 -1.90 19.96 -0.87
N LEU A 13 -0.65 19.55 -1.10
CA LEU A 13 0.13 19.94 -2.28
C LEU A 13 -0.55 19.45 -3.57
N LEU A 14 -0.98 18.19 -3.62
CA LEU A 14 -1.72 17.62 -4.74
C LEU A 14 -3.08 18.31 -4.93
N SER A 15 -3.80 18.59 -3.84
CA SER A 15 -5.10 19.26 -3.89
C SER A 15 -5.02 20.69 -4.42
N ARG A 16 -3.96 21.44 -4.07
CA ARG A 16 -3.74 22.81 -4.58
C ARG A 16 -3.22 22.84 -6.00
N TYR A 17 -2.42 21.85 -6.40
CA TYR A 17 -1.75 21.81 -7.69
C TYR A 17 -1.98 20.49 -8.43
N PRO A 18 -3.25 20.11 -8.74
CA PRO A 18 -3.58 18.79 -9.25
C PRO A 18 -3.04 18.52 -10.65
N LEU A 19 -2.78 19.56 -11.44
CA LEU A 19 -2.26 19.40 -12.81
C LEU A 19 -0.73 19.48 -12.87
N VAL A 20 -0.07 19.87 -11.77
CA VAL A 20 1.39 20.00 -11.73
C VAL A 20 2.00 18.63 -11.45
N PRO A 21 2.84 18.07 -12.35
CA PRO A 21 3.40 16.72 -12.21
C PRO A 21 4.13 16.51 -10.88
N ILE A 22 4.89 17.51 -10.42
CA ILE A 22 5.67 17.44 -9.17
C ILE A 22 4.77 17.14 -7.96
N ALA A 23 3.55 17.68 -7.92
CA ALA A 23 2.63 17.49 -6.80
C ALA A 23 2.12 16.04 -6.74
N ALA A 24 1.76 15.47 -7.89
CA ALA A 24 1.35 14.06 -8.01
C ALA A 24 2.51 13.10 -7.72
N GLN A 25 3.73 13.45 -8.13
CA GLN A 25 4.93 12.66 -7.85
C GLN A 25 5.27 12.64 -6.37
N VAL A 26 5.30 13.81 -5.71
CA VAL A 26 5.56 13.92 -4.27
C VAL A 26 4.54 13.12 -3.47
N TYR A 27 3.25 13.22 -3.83
CA TYR A 27 2.20 12.42 -3.20
C TYR A 27 2.46 10.92 -3.34
N GLY A 28 2.69 10.43 -4.56
CA GLY A 28 2.96 9.01 -4.81
C GLY A 28 4.23 8.50 -4.14
N ILE A 29 5.31 9.28 -4.12
CA ILE A 29 6.58 8.92 -3.46
C ILE A 29 6.36 8.73 -1.96
N VAL A 30 5.65 9.66 -1.30
CA VAL A 30 5.34 9.53 0.13
C VAL A 30 4.55 8.25 0.39
N LEU A 31 3.54 7.95 -0.42
CA LEU A 31 2.76 6.71 -0.29
C LEU A 31 3.58 5.44 -0.54
N THR A 32 4.45 5.43 -1.56
CA THR A 32 5.33 4.31 -1.86
C THR A 32 6.32 4.06 -0.72
N LEU A 33 6.89 5.11 -0.13
CA LEU A 33 7.79 5.00 1.02
C LEU A 33 7.08 4.46 2.26
N ILE A 34 5.85 4.92 2.53
CA ILE A 34 5.03 4.40 3.64
C ILE A 34 4.73 2.92 3.43
N GLY A 35 4.25 2.53 2.25
CA GLY A 35 3.93 1.13 1.94
C GLY A 35 5.17 0.22 1.99
N GLY A 36 6.32 0.70 1.49
CA GLY A 36 7.60 -0.01 1.58
C GLY A 36 8.08 -0.16 3.02
N ALA A 37 7.98 0.89 3.84
CA ALA A 37 8.29 0.80 5.26
C ALA A 37 7.36 -0.20 5.97
N PHE A 38 6.06 -0.19 5.67
CA PHE A 38 5.10 -1.13 6.23
C PHE A 38 5.41 -2.58 5.84
N TYR A 39 5.80 -2.81 4.57
CA TYR A 39 6.29 -4.10 4.11
C TYR A 39 7.52 -4.58 4.90
N LEU A 40 8.49 -3.70 5.15
CA LEU A 40 9.68 -4.04 5.94
C LEU A 40 9.32 -4.40 7.38
N HIS A 41 8.35 -3.71 7.99
CA HIS A 41 7.84 -4.06 9.32
C HIS A 41 7.18 -5.44 9.32
N TRP A 42 6.32 -5.73 8.33
CA TRP A 42 5.70 -7.05 8.20
C TRP A 42 6.74 -8.14 8.02
N ARG A 43 7.69 -7.95 7.11
CA ARG A 43 8.79 -8.89 6.86
C ARG A 43 9.63 -9.11 8.11
N TYR A 44 9.89 -8.07 8.89
CA TYR A 44 10.62 -8.19 10.16
C TYR A 44 9.84 -9.01 11.19
N ALA A 45 8.52 -8.77 11.31
CA ALA A 45 7.67 -9.49 12.26
C ALA A 45 7.51 -10.98 11.92
N THR A 46 7.42 -11.31 10.63
CA THR A 46 7.22 -12.68 10.14
C THR A 46 8.51 -13.48 10.03
N LYS A 47 9.67 -12.81 9.92
CA LYS A 47 10.97 -13.49 9.83
C LYS A 47 11.23 -14.28 11.12
N GLY A 48 11.22 -15.61 10.98
CA GLY A 48 11.49 -16.55 12.07
C GLY A 48 10.38 -16.63 13.12
N HIS A 49 9.12 -16.35 12.75
CA HIS A 49 7.95 -16.39 13.64
C HIS A 49 8.12 -15.60 14.95
N ARG A 50 8.98 -14.56 14.96
CA ARG A 50 9.36 -13.84 16.18
C ARG A 50 8.19 -13.16 16.87
N LEU A 51 7.25 -12.63 16.09
CA LEU A 51 6.11 -11.83 16.56
C LEU A 51 4.77 -12.34 16.01
N VAL A 52 4.78 -13.52 15.40
CA VAL A 52 3.62 -14.10 14.69
C VAL A 52 3.35 -15.48 15.30
N PRO A 53 2.09 -15.83 15.60
CA PRO A 53 1.75 -17.13 16.19
C PRO A 53 2.32 -18.29 15.36
N PRO A 54 2.83 -19.37 16.00
CA PRO A 54 3.34 -20.55 15.29
C PRO A 54 2.30 -21.21 14.37
N SER A 55 1.02 -20.98 14.61
CA SER A 55 -0.10 -21.44 13.78
C SER A 55 -0.27 -20.69 12.45
N THR A 56 0.58 -19.69 12.19
CA THR A 56 0.48 -18.87 10.98
C THR A 56 1.18 -19.56 9.81
N THR A 57 0.40 -20.06 8.85
CA THR A 57 0.94 -20.70 7.65
C THR A 57 1.75 -19.72 6.80
N GLU A 58 2.84 -20.17 6.20
CA GLU A 58 3.65 -19.37 5.25
C GLU A 58 2.80 -18.81 4.10
N GLU A 59 1.77 -19.54 3.67
CA GLU A 59 0.79 -19.14 2.66
C GLU A 59 0.06 -17.85 3.06
N PHE A 60 -0.32 -17.71 4.33
CA PHE A 60 -0.95 -16.51 4.86
C PHE A 60 0.03 -15.33 4.91
N ILE A 61 1.27 -15.59 5.35
CA ILE A 61 2.33 -14.58 5.39
C ILE A 61 2.58 -14.00 3.99
N LEU A 62 2.70 -14.87 2.99
CA LEU A 62 2.89 -14.48 1.59
C LEU A 62 1.67 -13.75 1.01
N ALA A 63 0.46 -14.18 1.35
CA ALA A 63 -0.77 -13.51 0.92
C ALA A 63 -0.86 -12.07 1.45
N VAL A 64 -0.58 -11.87 2.74
CA VAL A 64 -0.54 -10.54 3.37
C VAL A 64 0.59 -9.70 2.77
N GLN A 65 1.78 -10.29 2.61
CA GLN A 65 2.94 -9.62 2.04
C GLN A 65 2.68 -9.11 0.62
N ARG A 66 2.03 -9.93 -0.24
CA ARG A 66 1.59 -9.50 -1.57
C ARG A 66 0.58 -8.36 -1.49
N ARG A 67 -0.43 -8.46 -0.62
CA ARG A 67 -1.45 -7.40 -0.46
C ARG A 67 -0.86 -6.07 0.02
N ILE A 68 0.15 -6.12 0.89
CA ILE A 68 0.89 -4.92 1.33
C ILE A 68 1.65 -4.28 0.17
N LEU A 69 2.23 -5.08 -0.73
CA LEU A 69 2.99 -4.55 -1.86
C LEU A 69 2.13 -3.94 -2.97
N ILE A 70 0.89 -4.39 -3.17
CA ILE A 70 0.05 -3.89 -4.28
C ILE A 70 -0.06 -2.36 -4.25
N GLY A 71 -0.41 -1.77 -3.11
CA GLY A 71 -0.55 -0.33 -2.93
C GLY A 71 0.69 0.48 -3.33
N PRO A 72 1.85 0.29 -2.68
CA PRO A 72 3.07 1.01 -3.04
C PRO A 72 3.56 0.73 -4.47
N THR A 73 3.29 -0.44 -5.04
CA THR A 73 3.64 -0.74 -6.45
C THR A 73 2.78 0.07 -7.41
N VAL A 74 1.46 0.13 -7.20
CA VAL A 74 0.57 0.98 -8.01
C VAL A 74 0.90 2.46 -7.82
N CYS A 75 1.24 2.88 -6.59
CA CYS A 75 1.69 4.25 -6.35
C CYS A 75 2.98 4.57 -7.12
N ALA A 76 3.95 3.66 -7.17
CA ALA A 76 5.17 3.85 -7.93
C ALA A 76 4.91 3.95 -9.44
N ILE A 77 3.99 3.12 -9.96
CA ILE A 77 3.53 3.21 -11.36
C ILE A 77 2.86 4.58 -11.61
N ALA A 78 2.00 5.03 -10.71
CA ALA A 78 1.33 6.32 -10.83
C ALA A 78 2.31 7.50 -10.81
N VAL A 79 3.42 7.42 -10.06
CA VAL A 79 4.51 8.41 -10.10
C VAL A 79 5.16 8.46 -11.48
N LEU A 80 5.42 7.31 -12.10
CA LEU A 80 5.97 7.24 -13.46
C LEU A 80 4.99 7.77 -14.51
N VAL A 81 3.70 7.45 -14.36
CA VAL A 81 2.64 7.95 -15.25
C VAL A 81 2.46 9.47 -15.12
N ALA A 82 2.71 10.05 -13.95
CA ALA A 82 2.62 11.49 -13.74
C ALA A 82 3.57 12.32 -14.62
N PHE A 83 4.66 11.73 -15.15
CA PHE A 83 5.53 12.40 -16.12
C PHE A 83 4.86 12.60 -17.49
N VAL A 84 3.88 11.77 -17.84
CA VAL A 84 3.16 11.83 -19.12
C VAL A 84 1.81 12.50 -18.94
N SER A 85 1.06 12.13 -17.89
CA SER A 85 -0.25 12.71 -17.59
C SER A 85 -0.54 12.68 -16.09
N THR A 86 -0.57 13.88 -15.49
CA THR A 86 -0.95 14.07 -14.09
C THR A 86 -2.37 13.57 -13.82
N ILE A 87 -3.29 13.74 -14.78
CA ILE A 87 -4.70 13.33 -14.66
C ILE A 87 -4.79 11.81 -14.53
N VAL A 88 -4.09 11.05 -15.37
CA VAL A 88 -4.11 9.58 -15.31
C VAL A 88 -3.51 9.07 -13.99
N SER A 89 -2.45 9.73 -13.50
CA SER A 89 -1.86 9.43 -12.20
C SER A 89 -2.85 9.63 -11.04
N ILE A 90 -3.61 10.73 -11.04
CA ILE A 90 -4.66 10.98 -10.04
C ILE A 90 -5.73 9.89 -10.07
N PHE A 91 -6.19 9.48 -11.26
CA PHE A 91 -7.15 8.38 -11.38
C PHE A 91 -6.60 7.06 -10.85
N LEU A 92 -5.30 6.77 -11.07
CA LEU A 92 -4.65 5.58 -10.50
C LEU A 92 -4.65 5.61 -8.97
N TYR A 93 -4.36 6.75 -8.34
CA TYR A 93 -4.45 6.89 -6.90
C TYR A 93 -5.89 6.73 -6.39
N ALA A 94 -6.86 7.33 -7.08
CA ALA A 94 -8.27 7.22 -6.71
C ALA A 94 -8.79 5.78 -6.84
N PHE A 95 -8.34 5.04 -7.86
CA PHE A 95 -8.70 3.64 -8.08
C PHE A 95 -8.20 2.70 -6.97
N LEU A 96 -7.14 3.10 -6.26
CA LEU A 96 -6.62 2.32 -5.13
C LEU A 96 -7.64 2.18 -4.00
N VAL A 97 -8.47 3.21 -3.76
CA VAL A 97 -9.46 3.24 -2.68
C VAL A 97 -10.50 2.12 -2.80
N PRO A 98 -11.27 2.01 -3.90
CA PRO A 98 -12.23 0.91 -4.06
C PRO A 98 -11.53 -0.45 -4.14
N PHE A 99 -10.32 -0.52 -4.70
CA PHE A 99 -9.55 -1.75 -4.75
C PHE A 99 -9.21 -2.31 -3.35
N TYR A 100 -8.86 -1.44 -2.40
CA TYR A 100 -8.57 -1.87 -1.02
C TYR A 100 -9.82 -2.17 -0.19
N ILE A 101 -10.94 -1.51 -0.48
CA ILE A 101 -12.24 -1.74 0.17
C ILE A 101 -12.84 -3.09 -0.26
N ALA A 102 -12.62 -3.51 -1.51
CA ALA A 102 -13.11 -4.80 -1.98
C ALA A 102 -12.56 -5.97 -1.12
N PRO A 103 -13.40 -6.96 -0.75
CA PRO A 103 -12.97 -8.09 0.07
C PRO A 103 -11.87 -8.88 -0.65
N GLY A 104 -10.65 -8.72 -0.14
CA GLY A 104 -9.45 -9.33 -0.71
C GLY A 104 -9.32 -10.81 -0.34
N SER A 105 -8.47 -11.52 -1.08
CA SER A 105 -8.16 -12.94 -0.87
C SER A 105 -7.74 -13.32 0.56
N VAL A 106 -7.26 -12.37 1.37
CA VAL A 106 -6.90 -12.58 2.77
C VAL A 106 -8.13 -12.93 3.63
N ASP A 107 -9.31 -12.35 3.34
CA ASP A 107 -10.53 -12.70 4.08
C ASP A 107 -10.87 -14.17 3.90
N ARG A 108 -10.74 -14.70 2.68
CA ARG A 108 -11.00 -16.13 2.41
C ARG A 108 -10.06 -17.04 3.21
N ILE A 109 -8.82 -16.63 3.46
CA ILE A 109 -7.86 -17.42 4.25
C ILE A 109 -8.19 -17.31 5.74
N VAL A 110 -8.52 -16.11 6.24
CA VAL A 110 -8.97 -15.91 7.63
C VAL A 110 -10.23 -16.71 7.94
N PHE A 111 -11.20 -16.71 7.03
CA PHE A 111 -12.42 -17.52 7.16
C PHE A 111 -12.15 -19.04 7.15
N ARG A 112 -11.06 -19.49 6.50
CA ARG A 112 -10.68 -20.90 6.50
C ARG A 112 -10.06 -21.31 7.84
N VAL A 113 -9.18 -20.48 8.39
CA VAL A 113 -8.50 -20.74 9.69
C VAL A 113 -9.49 -20.70 10.85
N ARG A 114 -10.48 -19.79 10.82
CA ARG A 114 -11.50 -19.69 11.88
C ARG A 114 -12.50 -20.85 11.90
N ARG A 115 -12.58 -21.64 10.83
CA ARG A 115 -13.48 -22.80 10.73
C ARG A 115 -12.84 -24.11 11.19
N SER A 116 -11.53 -24.11 11.42
CA SER A 116 -10.71 -25.26 11.86
C SER A 116 -10.33 -25.20 13.35
N VAL A 117 -10.87 -24.24 14.09
CA VAL A 117 -10.82 -24.11 15.56
C VAL A 117 -12.23 -24.33 16.08
#